data_AF-A0A2G9U9Q6-F1
#
_entry.id   AF-A0A2G9U9Q6-F1
#
_cell.length_a   1.000
_cell.length_b   1.000
_cell.length_c   1.000
_cell.angle_alpha   90.00
_cell.angle_beta   90.00
_cell.angle_gamma   90.00
#
_symmetry.space_group_name_H-M   'P 1'
#
loop_
_entity.id
_entity.type
_entity.pdbx_description
1 polymer ?
#
loop_
_entity_poly.entity_id
_entity_poly.type
_entity_poly.pdbx_seq_one_letter_code
_entity_poly.pdbx_strand_id
1 'polypeptide(L)'
;MMKASKGNFESGDLYGGGKRAHDDDDYGCNSSDAWERLEKEEAARMRDVVHSEFAKRRKIERQRESDLKEVYIPSTEYPIKEPKAKTIPNLAPQRREEMVRLISQALDANWLLFERPCETTEAASSLEWSIYRNAKTLTTYQHKTVAKVTEIKKLTKECEQYMFEQEPTASSSTSFVSAVTMVNS
;
A
#
# COMPACT_ATOMS: atom_id res chain seq x y z
N MET A 1 -28.99 -23.93 -63.03
CA MET A 1 -27.96 -23.04 -63.62
C MET A 1 -27.23 -22.33 -62.47
N MET A 2 -25.89 -22.40 -62.47
CA MET A 2 -24.87 -21.44 -61.95
C MET A 2 -25.00 -20.85 -60.52
N LYS A 3 -23.96 -20.64 -59.71
CA LYS A 3 -22.53 -21.01 -59.64
C LYS A 3 -22.04 -20.56 -58.24
N ALA A 4 -21.04 -21.23 -57.68
CA ALA A 4 -20.52 -21.07 -56.32
C ALA A 4 -19.59 -19.84 -56.10
N SER A 5 -19.26 -19.58 -54.82
CA SER A 5 -17.89 -19.49 -54.27
C SER A 5 -17.37 -18.16 -53.68
N LYS A 6 -16.85 -18.27 -52.44
CA LYS A 6 -15.69 -17.62 -51.77
C LYS A 6 -15.54 -16.07 -51.77
N GLY A 7 -15.60 -15.50 -50.56
CA GLY A 7 -14.39 -15.21 -49.77
C GLY A 7 -13.64 -13.88 -49.98
N ASN A 8 -13.42 -13.21 -48.84
CA ASN A 8 -12.18 -12.52 -48.41
C ASN A 8 -12.03 -10.98 -48.57
N PHE A 9 -11.89 -10.35 -47.40
CA PHE A 9 -10.86 -9.37 -46.97
C PHE A 9 -10.97 -7.87 -47.23
N GLU A 10 -10.52 -7.16 -46.17
CA GLU A 10 -9.84 -5.86 -46.14
C GLU A 10 -10.71 -4.60 -46.31
N SER A 11 -10.91 -3.80 -45.26
CA SER A 11 -9.97 -2.88 -44.55
C SER A 11 -10.07 -1.45 -45.10
N GLY A 12 -10.32 -0.50 -44.20
CA GLY A 12 -10.41 0.95 -44.46
C GLY A 12 -11.87 1.42 -44.47
N ASP A 13 -12.39 2.27 -43.59
CA ASP A 13 -11.76 3.32 -42.82
C ASP A 13 -12.41 3.46 -41.45
N LEU A 14 -11.61 3.15 -40.44
CA LEU A 14 -11.83 3.43 -39.03
C LEU A 14 -11.27 4.82 -38.73
N TYR A 15 -11.97 5.90 -39.11
CA TYR A 15 -11.69 7.22 -38.54
C TYR A 15 -12.90 8.15 -38.73
N GLY A 16 -13.61 8.41 -37.64
CA GLY A 16 -14.55 9.53 -37.51
C GLY A 16 -13.80 10.85 -37.54
N GLY A 17 -13.20 11.18 -38.67
CA GLY A 17 -12.57 12.46 -38.95
C GLY A 17 -13.68 13.50 -39.11
N GLY A 18 -14.02 14.17 -38.01
CA GLY A 18 -14.86 15.35 -38.04
C GLY A 18 -14.26 16.36 -39.01
N LYS A 19 -14.99 16.66 -40.08
CA LYS A 19 -14.71 17.81 -40.95
C LYS A 19 -14.63 19.04 -40.07
N ARG A 20 -13.42 19.55 -39.84
CA ARG A 20 -13.23 20.93 -39.41
C ARG A 20 -13.47 21.76 -40.66
N ALA A 21 -14.64 22.39 -40.74
CA ALA A 21 -14.83 23.49 -41.67
C ALA A 21 -13.78 24.54 -41.30
N HIS A 22 -12.82 24.70 -42.20
CA HIS A 22 -11.93 25.83 -42.23
C HIS A 22 -12.74 26.92 -42.94
N ASP A 23 -13.37 27.80 -42.17
CA ASP A 23 -13.79 29.11 -42.68
C ASP A 23 -12.68 30.08 -42.28
N ASP A 24 -11.89 30.38 -43.30
CA ASP A 24 -11.64 31.72 -43.81
C ASP A 24 -11.26 32.81 -42.81
N ASP A 25 -10.07 33.34 -43.10
CA ASP A 25 -9.49 34.58 -42.65
C ASP A 25 -10.49 35.74 -42.76
N ASP A 26 -11.10 36.14 -41.64
CA ASP A 26 -11.65 37.49 -41.50
C ASP A 26 -10.86 38.23 -40.43
N TYR A 27 -9.95 39.08 -40.90
CA TYR A 27 -9.25 40.10 -40.10
C TYR A 27 -10.24 41.22 -39.70
N GLY A 28 -11.35 40.85 -39.08
CA GLY A 28 -12.25 41.76 -38.40
C GLY A 28 -11.92 41.75 -36.92
N CYS A 29 -11.14 42.74 -36.44
CA CYS A 29 -11.01 43.01 -35.01
C CYS A 29 -12.37 43.50 -34.48
N ASN A 30 -13.31 42.57 -34.31
CA ASN A 30 -14.63 42.84 -33.79
C ASN A 30 -14.47 43.01 -32.28
N SER A 31 -14.89 44.16 -31.73
CA SER A 31 -14.78 44.45 -30.30
C SER A 31 -15.33 43.30 -29.44
N SER A 32 -16.32 42.56 -29.94
CA SER A 32 -16.88 41.35 -29.30
C SER A 32 -15.86 40.22 -29.08
N ASP A 33 -14.94 39.96 -30.01
CA ASP A 33 -13.89 38.94 -29.86
C ASP A 33 -12.85 39.39 -28.83
N ALA A 34 -12.56 40.69 -28.76
CA ALA A 34 -11.71 41.25 -27.70
C ALA A 34 -12.35 41.10 -26.29
N TRP A 35 -13.67 41.27 -26.18
CA TRP A 35 -14.41 41.05 -24.92
C TRP A 35 -14.43 39.57 -24.51
N GLU A 36 -14.69 38.65 -25.44
CA GLU A 36 -14.68 37.20 -25.16
C GLU A 36 -13.29 36.71 -24.73
N ARG A 37 -12.23 37.23 -25.36
CA ARG A 37 -10.84 36.93 -24.96
C ARG A 37 -10.53 37.44 -23.56
N LEU A 38 -11.01 38.64 -23.21
CA LEU A 38 -10.82 39.24 -21.89
C LEU A 38 -11.58 38.45 -20.81
N GLU A 39 -12.82 38.06 -21.07
CA GLU A 39 -13.62 37.21 -20.16
C GLU A 39 -12.95 35.86 -19.94
N LYS A 40 -12.44 35.22 -21.00
CA LYS A 40 -11.73 33.94 -20.91
C LYS A 40 -10.43 34.05 -20.12
N GLU A 41 -9.71 35.16 -20.27
CA GLU A 41 -8.50 35.46 -19.51
C GLU A 41 -8.82 35.71 -18.03
N GLU A 42 -9.88 36.47 -17.74
CA GLU A 42 -10.34 36.72 -16.38
C GLU A 42 -10.80 35.42 -15.70
N ALA A 43 -11.55 34.57 -16.39
CA ALA A 43 -11.95 33.26 -15.91
C ALA A 43 -10.73 32.35 -15.63
N ALA A 44 -9.67 32.45 -16.44
CA ALA A 44 -8.41 31.74 -16.18
C ALA A 44 -7.72 32.28 -14.93
N ARG A 45 -7.61 33.61 -14.76
CA ARG A 45 -7.04 34.23 -13.55
C ARG A 45 -7.81 33.83 -12.30
N MET A 46 -9.14 33.82 -12.35
CA MET A 46 -10.00 33.38 -11.25
C MET A 46 -9.73 31.92 -10.87
N ARG A 47 -9.64 31.02 -11.85
CA ARG A 47 -9.29 29.61 -11.61
C ARG A 47 -7.90 29.46 -10.98
N ASP A 48 -6.93 30.23 -11.45
CA ASP A 48 -5.55 30.20 -10.93
C ASP A 48 -5.48 30.70 -9.49
N VAL A 49 -6.20 31.80 -9.18
CA VAL A 49 -6.32 32.31 -7.81
C VAL A 49 -6.90 31.24 -6.90
N VAL A 50 -8.03 30.65 -7.29
CA VAL A 50 -8.68 29.57 -6.53
C VAL A 50 -7.73 28.38 -6.34
N HIS A 51 -7.09 27.92 -7.42
CA HIS A 51 -6.14 26.80 -7.35
C HIS A 51 -4.95 27.11 -6.43
N SER A 52 -4.41 28.33 -6.49
CA SER A 52 -3.31 28.79 -5.64
C SER A 52 -3.70 28.84 -4.16
N GLU A 53 -4.92 29.32 -3.84
CA GLU A 53 -5.44 29.36 -2.48
C GLU A 53 -5.63 27.95 -1.92
N PHE A 54 -6.23 27.04 -2.70
CA PHE A 54 -6.33 25.63 -2.29
C PHE A 54 -4.95 24.96 -2.16
N ALA A 55 -3.98 25.29 -3.03
CA ALA A 55 -2.62 24.78 -2.91
C ALA A 55 -1.92 25.29 -1.63
N LYS A 56 -2.10 26.56 -1.26
CA LYS A 56 -1.59 27.13 0.01
C LYS A 56 -2.19 26.41 1.22
N ARG A 57 -3.52 26.19 1.24
CA ARG A 57 -4.20 25.47 2.32
C ARG A 57 -3.65 24.05 2.49
N ARG A 58 -3.50 23.30 1.39
CA ARG A 58 -2.87 21.97 1.40
C ARG A 58 -1.42 21.99 1.90
N LYS A 59 -0.66 23.05 1.63
CA LYS A 59 0.72 23.20 2.11
C LYS A 59 0.77 23.44 3.62
N ILE A 60 -0.08 24.30 4.14
CA ILE A 60 -0.20 24.59 5.58
C ILE A 60 -0.62 23.33 6.34
N GLU A 61 -1.58 22.57 5.81
CA GLU A 61 -2.02 21.32 6.42
C GLU A 61 -0.90 20.28 6.48
N ARG A 62 -0.13 20.10 5.40
CA ARG A 62 1.06 19.22 5.42
C ARG A 62 2.13 19.66 6.40
N GLN A 63 2.32 20.98 6.58
CA GLN A 63 3.26 21.51 7.56
C GLN A 63 2.77 21.26 9.00
N ARG A 64 1.48 21.46 9.25
CA ARG A 64 0.86 21.13 10.54
C ARG A 64 0.95 19.63 10.83
N GLU A 65 0.73 18.77 9.85
CA GLU A 65 0.92 17.31 9.97
C GLU A 65 2.38 16.94 10.25
N SER A 66 3.36 17.67 9.69
CA SER A 66 4.78 17.41 9.98
C SER A 66 5.19 17.85 11.38
N ASP A 67 4.64 18.96 11.87
CA ASP A 67 4.92 19.49 13.20
C ASP A 67 4.23 18.64 14.30
N LEU A 68 3.10 18.02 13.95
CA LEU A 68 2.40 17.02 14.77
C LEU A 68 2.95 15.60 14.61
N LYS A 69 4.11 15.39 13.95
CA LYS A 69 4.88 14.13 14.13
C LYS A 69 5.51 14.16 15.51
N GLU A 70 4.62 14.07 16.48
CA GLU A 70 4.79 13.81 17.89
C GLU A 70 5.82 12.69 18.03
N VAL A 71 6.77 12.91 18.92
CA VAL A 71 7.79 11.93 19.29
C VAL A 71 7.05 10.62 19.54
N TYR A 72 7.31 9.61 18.71
CA TYR A 72 6.68 8.32 18.89
C TYR A 72 7.04 7.77 20.28
N ILE A 73 6.00 7.54 21.09
CA ILE A 73 6.10 6.90 22.40
C ILE A 73 5.78 5.42 22.19
N PRO A 74 6.73 4.50 22.41
CA PRO A 74 6.47 3.07 22.26
C PRO A 74 5.39 2.57 23.22
N SER A 75 4.46 1.77 22.71
CA SER A 75 3.48 1.08 23.55
C SER A 75 4.16 0.06 24.49
N THR A 76 3.75 0.07 25.76
CA THR A 76 4.18 -0.92 26.76
C THR A 76 3.38 -2.22 26.70
N GLU A 77 2.15 -2.16 26.19
CA GLU A 77 1.23 -3.31 26.12
C GLU A 77 1.47 -4.16 24.86
N TYR A 78 1.72 -3.50 23.73
CA TYR A 78 1.95 -4.14 22.43
C TYR A 78 3.25 -3.62 21.80
N PRO A 79 4.41 -3.98 22.37
CA PRO A 79 5.69 -3.49 21.88
C PRO A 79 5.97 -3.99 20.46
N ILE A 80 6.55 -3.15 19.61
CA ILE A 80 6.98 -3.55 18.26
C ILE A 80 8.50 -3.74 18.21
N LYS A 81 8.96 -4.74 17.46
CA LYS A 81 10.40 -4.92 17.19
C LYS A 81 10.87 -3.85 16.19
N GLU A 82 12.02 -3.24 16.49
CA GLU A 82 12.66 -2.21 15.66
C GLU A 82 11.69 -1.09 15.21
N PRO A 83 11.23 -0.21 16.12
CA PRO A 83 10.27 0.85 15.79
C PRO A 83 10.83 1.89 14.81
N LYS A 84 12.15 2.02 14.75
CA LYS A 84 12.86 2.97 13.87
C LYS A 84 13.09 2.43 12.46
N ALA A 85 12.77 1.16 12.20
CA ALA A 85 12.90 0.56 10.87
C ALA A 85 11.94 1.23 9.88
N LYS A 86 12.41 1.46 8.65
CA LYS A 86 11.66 2.14 7.57
C LYS A 86 11.58 1.27 6.31
N THR A 87 11.35 -0.03 6.48
CA THR A 87 11.25 -0.99 5.37
C THR A 87 10.05 -0.69 4.47
N ILE A 88 8.91 -0.32 5.08
CA ILE A 88 7.68 0.02 4.37
C ILE A 88 7.49 1.53 4.42
N PRO A 89 7.39 2.22 3.26
CA PRO A 89 7.19 3.66 3.23
C PRO A 89 5.81 4.03 3.78
N ASN A 90 5.73 5.16 4.49
CA ASN A 90 4.49 5.72 5.07
C ASN A 90 3.77 4.83 6.09
N LEU A 91 4.39 3.76 6.61
CA LEU A 91 3.81 2.99 7.71
C LEU A 91 4.22 3.60 9.06
N ALA A 92 3.23 4.09 9.82
CA ALA A 92 3.45 4.62 11.15
C ALA A 92 3.69 3.49 12.18
N PRO A 93 4.58 3.68 13.17
CA PRO A 93 4.79 2.71 14.26
C PRO A 93 3.51 2.30 14.99
N GLN A 94 2.60 3.26 15.25
CA GLN A 94 1.31 3.01 15.91
C GLN A 94 0.45 2.01 15.13
N ARG A 95 0.50 2.05 13.79
CA ARG A 95 -0.21 1.07 12.96
C ARG A 95 0.39 -0.33 13.09
N ARG A 96 1.69 -0.45 13.34
CA ARG A 96 2.33 -1.74 13.62
C ARG A 96 1.89 -2.28 14.98
N GLU A 97 1.79 -1.43 16.00
CA GLU A 97 1.27 -1.80 17.32
C GLU A 97 -0.17 -2.32 17.24
N GLU A 98 -1.03 -1.66 16.44
CA GLU A 98 -2.40 -2.14 16.18
C GLU A 98 -2.40 -3.55 15.57
N MET A 99 -1.46 -3.85 14.66
CA MET A 99 -1.33 -5.19 14.07
C MET A 99 -0.84 -6.23 15.10
N VAL A 100 0.14 -5.88 15.95
CA VAL A 100 0.59 -6.73 17.06
C VAL A 100 -0.58 -7.05 17.99
N ARG A 101 -1.39 -6.05 18.35
CA ARG A 101 -2.59 -6.25 19.18
C ARG A 101 -3.56 -7.26 18.58
N LEU A 102 -3.84 -7.15 17.28
CA LEU A 102 -4.76 -8.09 16.60
C LEU A 102 -4.23 -9.52 16.59
N ILE A 103 -2.91 -9.70 16.38
CA ILE A 103 -2.27 -11.02 16.45
C ILE A 103 -2.33 -11.55 17.88
N SER A 104 -1.98 -10.73 18.87
CA SER A 104 -2.00 -11.11 20.30
C SER A 104 -3.38 -11.60 20.71
N GLN A 105 -4.44 -10.85 20.39
CA GLN A 105 -5.81 -11.24 20.72
C GLN A 105 -6.25 -12.56 20.07
N ALA A 106 -5.79 -12.83 18.84
CA ALA A 106 -6.06 -14.10 18.18
C ALA A 106 -5.32 -15.27 18.85
N LEU A 107 -4.06 -15.05 19.25
CA LEU A 107 -3.28 -16.03 20.00
C LEU A 107 -3.86 -16.27 21.40
N ASP A 108 -4.27 -15.22 22.11
CA ASP A 108 -4.93 -15.31 23.42
C ASP A 108 -6.17 -16.19 23.33
N ALA A 109 -7.03 -15.97 22.34
CA ALA A 109 -8.23 -16.78 22.14
C ALA A 109 -7.91 -18.25 21.78
N ASN A 110 -6.83 -18.50 21.02
CA ASN A 110 -6.40 -19.86 20.69
C ASN A 110 -5.82 -20.57 21.91
N TRP A 111 -4.82 -19.98 22.56
CA TRP A 111 -4.09 -20.58 23.67
C TRP A 111 -4.88 -20.59 24.98
N LEU A 112 -5.99 -19.86 25.10
CA LEU A 112 -6.92 -20.04 26.21
C LEU A 112 -7.49 -21.47 26.26
N LEU A 113 -7.50 -22.18 25.13
CA LEU A 113 -7.97 -23.56 25.03
C LEU A 113 -6.87 -24.61 25.29
N PHE A 114 -5.60 -24.21 25.37
CA PHE A 114 -4.43 -25.09 25.41
C PHE A 114 -3.38 -24.63 26.43
N GLU A 115 -2.28 -25.38 26.55
CA GLU A 115 -1.11 -24.91 27.32
C GLU A 115 -0.41 -23.79 26.56
N ARG A 116 -0.19 -22.65 27.22
CA ARG A 116 0.44 -21.48 26.61
C ARG A 116 1.96 -21.71 26.49
N PRO A 117 2.53 -21.69 25.27
CA PRO A 117 3.98 -21.93 25.08
C PRO A 117 4.84 -20.74 25.51
N CYS A 118 4.34 -19.51 25.35
CA CYS A 118 5.02 -18.28 25.73
C CYS A 118 4.01 -17.13 25.86
N GLU A 119 4.47 -15.93 26.23
CA GLU A 119 3.61 -14.76 26.26
C GLU A 119 3.09 -14.39 24.85
N THR A 120 1.80 -14.10 24.76
CA THR A 120 1.12 -13.81 23.48
C THR A 120 1.62 -12.51 22.86
N THR A 121 1.95 -11.53 23.68
CA THR A 121 2.53 -10.25 23.24
C THR A 121 3.90 -10.46 22.61
N GLU A 122 4.75 -11.32 23.17
CA GLU A 122 6.07 -11.64 22.63
C GLU A 122 5.96 -12.38 21.29
N ALA A 123 5.11 -13.42 21.23
CA ALA A 123 4.86 -14.17 20.01
C ALA A 123 4.28 -13.28 18.90
N ALA A 124 3.29 -12.46 19.24
CA ALA A 124 2.68 -11.51 18.30
C ALA A 124 3.68 -10.50 17.76
N SER A 125 4.56 -9.97 18.63
CA SER A 125 5.63 -9.05 18.23
C SER A 125 6.63 -9.71 17.28
N SER A 126 6.92 -11.00 17.48
CA SER A 126 7.80 -11.76 16.59
C SER A 126 7.17 -12.05 15.23
N LEU A 127 5.89 -12.44 15.22
CA LEU A 127 5.13 -12.69 13.99
C LEU A 127 4.94 -11.40 13.18
N GLU A 128 4.61 -10.28 13.82
CA GLU A 128 4.52 -8.99 13.13
C GLU A 128 5.85 -8.61 12.50
N TRP A 129 6.95 -8.79 13.24
CA TRP A 129 8.28 -8.44 12.75
C TRP A 129 8.68 -9.27 11.53
N SER A 130 8.40 -10.58 11.55
CA SER A 130 8.69 -11.47 10.41
C SER A 130 7.88 -11.08 9.17
N ILE A 131 6.63 -10.65 9.34
CA ILE A 131 5.79 -10.15 8.24
C ILE A 131 6.29 -8.80 7.74
N TYR A 132 6.61 -7.87 8.65
CA TYR A 132 7.07 -6.52 8.33
C TYR A 132 8.35 -6.51 7.50
N ARG A 133 9.39 -7.25 7.93
CA ARG A 133 10.67 -7.33 7.21
C ARG A 133 10.53 -7.96 5.81
N ASN A 134 9.54 -8.83 5.63
CA ASN A 134 9.29 -9.56 4.39
C ASN A 134 8.28 -8.84 3.46
N ALA A 135 7.71 -7.72 3.88
CA ALA A 135 6.77 -6.94 3.09
C ALA A 135 7.43 -5.65 2.57
N LYS A 136 7.24 -5.36 1.28
CA LYS A 136 7.79 -4.16 0.62
C LYS A 136 6.75 -3.03 0.51
N THR A 137 5.48 -3.34 0.66
CA THR A 137 4.36 -2.41 0.49
C THR A 137 3.39 -2.51 1.67
N LEU A 138 2.68 -1.42 1.94
CA LEU A 138 1.66 -1.36 2.99
C LEU A 138 0.55 -2.40 2.77
N THR A 139 0.09 -2.54 1.53
CA THR A 139 -0.98 -3.47 1.15
C THR A 139 -0.58 -4.92 1.39
N THR A 140 0.64 -5.31 1.00
CA THR A 140 1.13 -6.68 1.24
C THR A 140 1.32 -6.96 2.72
N TYR A 141 1.83 -6.00 3.49
CA TYR A 141 1.95 -6.13 4.94
C TYR A 141 0.58 -6.35 5.59
N GLN A 142 -0.38 -5.46 5.36
CA GLN A 142 -1.73 -5.56 5.92
C GLN A 142 -2.40 -6.88 5.53
N HIS A 143 -2.32 -7.27 4.26
CA HIS A 143 -2.88 -8.54 3.80
C HIS A 143 -2.24 -9.74 4.53
N LYS A 144 -0.90 -9.80 4.62
CA LYS A 144 -0.21 -10.92 5.28
C LYS A 144 -0.53 -10.97 6.77
N THR A 145 -0.60 -9.83 7.45
CA THR A 145 -0.96 -9.78 8.88
C THR A 145 -2.39 -10.25 9.09
N VAL A 146 -3.36 -9.76 8.30
CA VAL A 146 -4.76 -10.20 8.39
C VAL A 146 -4.89 -11.68 8.06
N ALA A 147 -4.19 -12.18 7.03
CA ALA A 147 -4.17 -13.60 6.69
C ALA A 147 -3.68 -14.45 7.86
N LYS A 148 -2.60 -14.03 8.54
CA LYS A 148 -2.08 -14.72 9.73
C LYS A 148 -3.08 -14.71 10.89
N VAL A 149 -3.76 -13.60 11.14
CA VAL A 149 -4.84 -13.52 12.15
C VAL A 149 -6.00 -14.46 11.81
N THR A 150 -6.40 -14.53 10.54
CA THR A 150 -7.49 -15.42 10.10
C THR A 150 -7.11 -16.89 10.18
N GLU A 151 -5.85 -17.23 9.91
CA GLU A 151 -5.29 -18.58 10.08
C GLU A 151 -5.39 -19.02 11.54
N ILE A 152 -4.91 -18.19 12.48
CA ILE A 152 -4.99 -18.48 13.92
C ILE A 152 -6.45 -18.65 14.35
N LYS A 153 -7.33 -17.72 13.96
CA LYS A 153 -8.77 -17.80 14.27
C LYS A 153 -9.44 -19.04 13.68
N LYS A 154 -8.98 -19.53 12.53
CA LYS A 154 -9.47 -20.77 11.92
C LYS A 154 -9.08 -21.96 12.79
N LEU A 155 -7.81 -22.07 13.19
CA LEU A 155 -7.34 -23.12 14.09
C LEU A 155 -8.08 -23.09 15.44
N THR A 156 -8.37 -21.91 15.98
CA THR A 156 -9.20 -21.78 17.20
C THR A 156 -10.59 -22.37 17.02
N LYS A 157 -11.22 -22.19 15.85
CA LYS A 157 -12.54 -22.78 15.56
C LYS A 157 -12.49 -24.30 15.36
N GLU A 158 -11.38 -24.79 14.83
CA GLU A 158 -11.11 -26.21 14.61
C GLU A 158 -10.62 -26.91 15.89
N CYS A 159 -10.48 -26.17 17.00
CA CYS A 159 -9.90 -26.66 18.26
C CYS A 159 -8.50 -27.27 18.05
N GLU A 160 -7.69 -26.62 17.22
CA GLU A 160 -6.28 -26.94 17.02
C GLU A 160 -5.40 -25.84 17.63
N GLN A 161 -4.31 -26.25 18.28
CA GLN A 161 -3.36 -25.34 18.87
C GLN A 161 -2.47 -24.71 17.80
N TYR A 162 -2.36 -23.38 17.78
CA TYR A 162 -1.38 -22.70 16.96
C TYR A 162 0.03 -22.93 17.53
N MET A 163 0.88 -23.59 16.75
CA MET A 163 2.28 -23.81 17.09
C MET A 163 3.12 -22.58 16.72
N PHE A 164 3.65 -21.90 17.72
CA PHE A 164 4.56 -20.78 17.51
C PHE A 164 6.00 -21.29 17.42
N GLU A 165 6.58 -21.18 16.23
CA GLU A 165 8.01 -21.42 16.01
C GLU A 165 8.76 -20.08 16.16
N GLN A 166 9.58 -19.99 17.19
CA GLN A 166 10.45 -18.83 17.37
C GLN A 166 11.57 -18.91 16.34
N GLU A 167 11.59 -17.98 15.39
CA GLU A 167 12.72 -17.82 14.46
C GLU A 167 14.02 -17.76 15.27
N PRO A 168 15.04 -18.58 14.94
CA PRO A 168 16.28 -18.60 15.69
C PRO A 168 16.86 -17.19 15.70
N THR A 169 17.03 -16.64 16.91
CA THR A 169 17.82 -15.43 17.08
C THR A 169 19.19 -15.71 16.48
N ALA A 170 19.77 -14.72 15.80
CA ALA A 170 21.02 -14.84 15.05
C ALA A 170 22.26 -15.29 15.87
N SER A 171 22.10 -15.68 17.15
CA SER A 171 23.11 -16.40 17.93
C SER A 171 23.17 -17.90 17.66
N SER A 172 22.21 -18.48 16.92
CA SER A 172 22.31 -19.84 16.40
C SER A 172 22.41 -19.81 14.87
N SER A 173 23.49 -19.22 14.36
CA SER A 173 23.91 -19.53 13.00
C SER A 173 24.29 -21.00 12.98
N THR A 174 23.42 -21.87 12.46
CA THR A 174 23.88 -23.14 11.91
C THR A 174 24.85 -22.78 10.80
N SER A 175 26.15 -22.87 11.14
CA SER A 175 27.24 -22.72 10.22
C SER A 175 26.98 -23.66 9.06
N PHE A 176 26.96 -23.11 7.84
CA PHE A 176 26.91 -23.90 6.62
C PHE A 176 28.20 -24.74 6.59
N VAL A 177 28.13 -25.99 7.03
CA VAL A 177 29.27 -26.91 6.94
C VAL A 177 29.40 -27.28 5.47
N SER A 178 30.45 -26.76 4.83
CA SER A 178 30.80 -27.11 3.47
C SER A 178 31.08 -28.61 3.37
N ALA A 179 30.57 -29.28 2.34
CA ALA A 179 30.77 -30.72 2.12
C ALA A 179 32.25 -31.14 2.03
N VAL A 180 33.17 -30.18 1.81
CA VAL A 180 34.62 -30.41 1.76
C VAL A 180 35.19 -30.90 3.09
N THR A 181 34.61 -30.53 4.24
CA THR A 181 35.13 -30.95 5.55
C THR A 181 34.73 -32.36 5.99
N MET A 182 33.77 -33.00 5.33
CA MET A 182 33.28 -34.34 5.69
C MET A 182 34.10 -35.50 5.08
N VAL A 183 35.01 -35.23 4.14
CA VAL A 183 35.75 -36.29 3.41
C VAL A 183 37.10 -36.63 4.05
N ASN A 184 37.53 -35.87 5.06
CA ASN A 184 38.84 -36.04 5.72
C ASN A 184 38.76 -36.51 7.18
N SER A 185 37.72 -37.24 7.58
CA SER A 185 37.63 -37.86 8.92
C SER A 185 37.56 -39.37 8.82
#